data_AF-A0AAV4PVN0-F1
#
_entry.id   AF-A0AAV4PVN0-F1
#
_cell.length_a   1.000
_cell.length_b   1.000
_cell.length_c   1.000
_cell.angle_alpha   90.00
_cell.angle_beta   90.00
_cell.angle_gamma   90.00
#
_symmetry.space_group_name_H-M   'P 1'
#
loop_
_entity.id
_entity.type
_entity.pdbx_description
1 polymer ?
#
loop_
_entity_poly.entity_id
_entity_poly.type
_entity_poly.pdbx_seq_one_letter_code
_entity_poly.pdbx_strand_id
1 'polypeptide(L)'
;MLGKPIKRGYKIWARSDASSAFLYQFEVYTGKIDDGAILEELGYRVITNLTNDLHPTSPLLVLFDNVFTSVLLVETMFSKNIYAVGTIKTGKKFLPEPMRKN
;
A
#
# COMPACT_ATOMS: atom_id res chain seq x y z
N MET A 1 -5.51 16.46 7.88
CA MET A 1 -5.94 15.04 7.95
C MET A 1 -6.54 14.80 9.33
N LEU A 2 -7.75 14.22 9.43
CA LEU A 2 -8.40 13.98 10.72
C LEU A 2 -7.54 13.04 11.58
N GLY A 3 -7.45 13.29 12.89
CA GLY A 3 -6.67 12.44 13.82
C GLY A 3 -5.15 12.63 13.79
N LYS A 4 -4.61 13.61 13.06
CA LYS A 4 -3.18 13.96 13.11
C LYS A 4 -2.92 15.15 14.06
N PRO A 5 -1.76 15.21 14.73
CA PRO A 5 -1.40 16.32 15.63
C PRO A 5 -1.46 17.69 14.93
N ILE A 6 -1.04 17.73 13.66
CA ILE A 6 -1.08 18.93 12.82
C ILE A 6 -2.17 18.76 11.76
N LYS A 7 -3.08 19.74 11.67
CA LYS A 7 -4.25 19.66 10.78
C LYS A 7 -3.88 19.82 9.29
N ARG A 8 -2.92 20.70 8.98
CA ARG A 8 -2.51 21.08 7.61
C ARG A 8 -1.01 20.86 7.44
N GLY A 9 -0.63 20.18 6.38
CA GLY A 9 0.77 19.89 6.06
C GLY A 9 0.87 19.00 4.83
N TYR A 10 2.10 18.71 4.42
CA TYR A 10 2.37 17.78 3.34
C TYR A 10 2.18 16.34 3.80
N LYS A 11 1.82 15.48 2.85
CA LYS A 11 1.65 14.06 3.06
C LYS A 11 2.63 13.32 2.18
N ILE A 12 3.31 12.34 2.77
CA ILE A 12 4.32 11.52 2.11
C ILE A 12 3.95 10.06 2.34
N TRP A 13 4.01 9.27 1.27
CA TRP A 13 4.00 7.82 1.31
C TRP A 13 5.42 7.32 1.38
N ALA A 14 5.71 6.35 2.24
CA ALA A 14 7.07 5.94 2.55
C ALA A 14 7.16 4.44 2.78
N ARG A 15 8.23 3.83 2.27
CA ARG A 15 8.67 2.48 2.61
C ARG A 15 9.93 2.59 3.45
N SER A 16 9.90 1.98 4.63
CA SER A 16 11.04 1.95 5.55
C SER A 16 11.28 0.55 6.07
N ASP A 17 12.51 0.32 6.55
CA ASP A 17 12.84 -0.90 7.29
C ASP A 17 12.03 -0.96 8.59
N ALA A 18 11.47 -2.12 8.90
CA ALA A 18 10.64 -2.30 10.09
C ALA A 18 11.44 -2.22 11.40
N SER A 19 12.74 -2.56 11.38
CA SER A 19 13.55 -2.65 12.60
C SER A 19 14.34 -1.36 12.89
N SER A 20 14.95 -0.79 11.86
CA SER A 20 15.82 0.38 11.95
C SER A 20 15.13 1.70 11.60
N ALA A 21 13.90 1.65 11.07
CA ALA A 21 13.18 2.79 10.52
C ALA A 21 13.92 3.51 9.37
N PHE A 22 14.90 2.84 8.73
CA PHE A 22 15.62 3.41 7.60
C PHE A 22 14.68 3.61 6.41
N LEU A 23 14.63 4.83 5.85
CA LEU A 23 13.78 5.18 4.73
C LEU A 23 14.42 4.74 3.41
N TYR A 24 13.76 3.84 2.67
CA TYR A 24 14.27 3.37 1.38
C TYR A 24 13.65 4.10 0.19
N GLN A 25 12.34 4.35 0.24
CA GLN A 25 11.61 4.92 -0.89
C GLN A 25 10.45 5.78 -0.39
N PHE A 26 10.14 6.87 -1.10
CA PHE A 26 9.00 7.71 -0.77
C PHE A 26 8.36 8.38 -1.99
N GLU A 27 7.10 8.78 -1.84
CA GLU A 27 6.32 9.52 -2.84
C GLU A 27 5.58 10.67 -2.15
N VAL A 28 5.69 11.89 -2.67
CA VAL A 28 4.93 13.05 -2.16
C VAL A 28 3.50 12.96 -2.69
N TYR A 29 2.51 12.99 -1.79
CA TYR A 29 1.10 13.02 -2.18
C TYR A 29 0.71 14.44 -2.60
N THR A 30 0.46 14.63 -3.89
CA THR A 30 0.12 15.91 -4.52
C THR A 30 -1.39 16.14 -4.69
N GLY A 31 -2.23 15.24 -4.20
CA GLY A 31 -3.69 15.33 -4.33
C GLY A 31 -4.26 14.28 -5.28
N LYS A 32 -5.30 14.65 -6.02
CA LYS A 32 -5.87 13.81 -7.07
C LYS A 32 -4.96 13.90 -8.29
N ILE A 33 -4.50 12.76 -8.77
CA ILE A 33 -3.76 12.65 -10.04
C ILE A 33 -4.81 12.27 -11.09
N ASP A 34 -4.95 13.09 -12.14
CA ASP A 34 -5.79 12.82 -13.32
C ASP A 34 -4.88 12.39 -14.48
N ASP A 35 -4.20 11.26 -14.29
CA ASP A 35 -3.24 10.69 -15.24
C ASP A 35 -3.91 9.78 -16.29
N GLY A 36 -5.24 9.78 -16.39
CA GLY A 36 -6.02 9.12 -17.46
C GLY A 36 -5.88 7.59 -17.54
N ALA A 37 -4.97 6.99 -16.78
CA ALA A 37 -4.45 5.65 -17.01
C ALA A 37 -4.72 4.65 -15.88
N ILE A 38 -5.36 5.01 -14.78
CA ILE A 38 -5.36 4.11 -13.61
C ILE A 38 -6.77 3.61 -13.32
N LEU A 39 -7.10 2.51 -13.99
CA LEU A 39 -8.19 1.58 -13.63
C LEU A 39 -7.98 0.95 -12.24
N GLU A 40 -6.81 1.15 -11.62
CA GLU A 40 -6.41 0.52 -10.37
C GLU A 40 -6.63 1.42 -9.13
N GLU A 41 -6.91 0.79 -8.00
CA GLU A 41 -7.14 1.47 -6.73
C GLU A 41 -5.87 2.21 -6.24
N LEU A 42 -6.02 3.41 -5.64
CA LEU A 42 -4.89 4.23 -5.13
C LEU A 42 -3.86 3.42 -4.32
N GLY A 43 -4.35 2.50 -3.49
CA GLY A 43 -3.51 1.63 -2.67
C GLY A 43 -2.56 0.77 -3.49
N TYR A 44 -3.06 0.20 -4.58
CA TYR A 44 -2.27 -0.63 -5.48
C TYR A 44 -1.15 0.18 -6.12
N ARG A 45 -1.46 1.32 -6.75
CA ARG A 45 -0.49 2.21 -7.40
C ARG A 45 0.63 2.64 -6.45
N VAL A 46 0.25 3.11 -5.26
CA VAL A 46 1.23 3.62 -4.28
C VAL A 46 2.18 2.50 -3.87
N ILE A 47 1.65 1.32 -3.54
CA ILE A 47 2.49 0.22 -3.06
C ILE A 47 3.38 -0.32 -4.18
N THR A 48 2.84 -0.56 -5.38
CA THR A 48 3.66 -1.05 -6.50
C THR A 48 4.77 -0.08 -6.89
N ASN A 49 4.53 1.23 -6.83
CA ASN A 49 5.56 2.26 -7.01
C ASN A 49 6.62 2.20 -5.90
N LEU A 50 6.17 2.18 -4.65
CA LEU A 50 7.07 2.14 -3.49
C LEU A 50 7.87 0.84 -3.40
N THR A 51 7.51 -0.21 -4.15
CA THR A 51 8.22 -1.51 -4.17
C THR A 51 8.80 -1.87 -5.53
N ASN A 52 8.83 -0.95 -6.49
CA ASN A 52 9.26 -1.26 -7.85
C ASN A 52 10.76 -1.60 -7.94
N ASP A 53 11.55 -1.05 -7.03
CA ASP A 53 13.00 -1.26 -6.88
C ASP A 53 13.35 -2.54 -6.08
N LEU A 54 12.36 -3.29 -5.61
CA LEU A 54 12.60 -4.54 -4.87
C LEU A 54 12.70 -5.72 -5.82
N HIS A 55 13.89 -6.33 -5.85
CA HIS A 55 14.17 -7.59 -6.54
C HIS A 55 14.73 -8.61 -5.54
N PRO A 56 13.89 -9.10 -4.61
CA PRO A 56 14.35 -9.92 -3.51
C PRO A 56 14.86 -11.28 -4.00
N THR A 57 16.11 -11.60 -3.67
CA THR A 57 16.71 -12.93 -3.88
C THR A 57 16.31 -13.95 -2.81
N SER A 58 15.69 -13.48 -1.72
CA SER A 58 15.14 -14.27 -0.61
C SER A 58 13.80 -13.66 -0.16
N PRO A 59 12.90 -14.43 0.47
CA PRO A 59 11.61 -13.93 0.95
C PRO A 59 11.68 -12.58 1.68
N LEU A 60 11.06 -11.55 1.08
CA LEU A 60 10.91 -10.23 1.68
C LEU A 60 9.46 -10.00 2.10
N LEU A 61 9.25 -9.52 3.32
CA LEU A 61 7.93 -9.19 3.86
C LEU A 61 7.70 -7.68 3.86
N VAL A 62 6.61 -7.24 3.22
CA VAL A 62 6.15 -5.85 3.19
C VAL A 62 4.85 -5.72 3.97
N LEU A 63 4.83 -4.77 4.89
CA LEU A 63 3.68 -4.45 5.76
C LEU A 63 3.05 -3.13 5.33
N PHE A 64 1.72 -3.07 5.23
CA PHE A 64 1.01 -1.83 4.91
C PHE A 64 -0.36 -1.72 5.60
N ASP A 65 -0.85 -0.48 5.70
CA ASP A 65 -2.14 -0.15 6.31
C ASP A 65 -3.34 -0.58 5.43
N ASN A 66 -4.53 -0.61 6.02
CA ASN A 66 -5.79 -0.97 5.37
C ASN A 66 -6.23 -0.02 4.24
N VAL A 67 -5.68 1.19 4.21
CA VAL A 67 -5.91 2.13 3.11
C VAL A 67 -5.30 1.57 1.82
N PHE A 68 -4.18 0.86 1.93
CA PHE A 68 -3.45 0.31 0.79
C PHE A 68 -3.86 -1.11 0.45
N THR A 69 -4.26 -1.90 1.45
CA THR A 69 -4.54 -3.33 1.29
C THR A 69 -5.70 -3.60 0.33
N SER A 70 -5.48 -4.54 -0.61
CA SER A 70 -6.49 -5.14 -1.47
C SER A 70 -6.06 -6.56 -1.87
N VAL A 71 -7.01 -7.42 -2.26
CA VAL A 71 -6.70 -8.80 -2.68
C VAL A 71 -5.76 -8.81 -3.89
N LEU A 72 -6.11 -8.03 -4.92
CA LEU A 72 -5.29 -7.88 -6.14
C LEU A 72 -3.86 -7.42 -5.82
N LEU A 73 -3.68 -6.49 -4.88
CA LEU A 73 -2.34 -6.05 -4.48
C LEU A 73 -1.53 -7.20 -3.89
N VAL A 74 -2.12 -7.99 -2.99
CA VAL A 74 -1.41 -9.10 -2.34
C VAL A 74 -1.01 -10.16 -3.37
N GLU A 75 -1.86 -10.46 -4.35
CA GLU A 75 -1.55 -11.38 -5.45
C GLU A 75 -0.41 -10.85 -6.33
N THR A 76 -0.44 -9.56 -6.70
CA THR A 76 0.64 -8.92 -7.47
C THR A 76 1.97 -8.91 -6.72
N MET A 77 1.96 -8.71 -5.41
CA MET A 77 3.20 -8.75 -4.61
C MET A 77 3.77 -10.17 -4.56
N PHE A 78 2.89 -11.16 -4.39
CA PHE A 78 3.30 -12.56 -4.36
C PHE A 78 3.93 -13.02 -5.67
N SER A 79 3.40 -12.59 -6.83
CA SER A 79 4.00 -12.89 -8.14
C SER A 79 5.40 -12.28 -8.33
N LYS A 80 5.74 -11.26 -7.53
CA LYS A 80 7.08 -10.63 -7.47
C LYS A 80 7.99 -11.22 -6.39
N ASN A 81 7.62 -12.36 -5.79
CA ASN A 81 8.33 -12.97 -4.65
C ASN A 81 8.42 -12.04 -3.42
N ILE A 82 7.40 -11.18 -3.25
CA ILE A 82 7.25 -10.29 -2.10
C ILE A 82 6.03 -10.74 -1.29
N TYR A 83 6.26 -11.15 -0.05
CA TYR A 83 5.17 -11.42 0.88
C TYR A 83 4.57 -10.10 1.35
N ALA A 84 3.24 -10.05 1.42
CA ALA A 84 2.51 -8.84 1.77
C ALA A 84 1.55 -9.11 2.93
N VAL A 85 1.57 -8.24 3.93
CA VAL A 85 0.70 -8.31 5.10
C VAL A 85 0.07 -6.95 5.38
N GLY A 86 -1.24 -6.95 5.61
CA GLY A 86 -1.99 -5.76 5.96
C GLY A 86 -3.36 -6.12 6.51
N THR A 87 -3.99 -5.18 7.20
CA THR A 87 -5.39 -5.33 7.60
C THR A 87 -6.30 -4.94 6.44
N ILE A 88 -7.40 -5.65 6.22
CA ILE A 88 -8.33 -5.35 5.12
C ILE A 88 -9.65 -4.79 5.65
N LYS A 89 -10.16 -3.73 5.00
CA LYS A 89 -11.52 -3.23 5.29
C LYS A 89 -12.55 -4.18 4.68
N THR A 90 -13.61 -4.46 5.43
CA THR A 90 -14.67 -5.41 5.04
C THR A 90 -15.41 -5.04 3.77
N GLY A 91 -15.41 -3.76 3.37
CA GLY A 91 -16.03 -3.28 2.12
C GLY A 91 -15.13 -3.36 0.87
N LYS A 92 -13.94 -3.95 0.96
CA LYS A 92 -13.01 -4.06 -0.19
C LYS A 92 -13.51 -5.09 -1.20
N LYS A 93 -13.29 -4.81 -2.48
CA LYS A 93 -13.60 -5.76 -3.57
C LYS A 93 -12.85 -7.07 -3.37
N PHE A 94 -13.45 -8.16 -3.85
CA PHE A 94 -12.88 -9.52 -3.83
C PHE A 94 -12.71 -10.15 -2.44
N LEU A 95 -13.17 -9.49 -1.37
CA LEU A 95 -13.26 -10.12 -0.07
C LEU A 95 -14.45 -11.12 -0.07
N PRO A 96 -14.27 -12.38 0.33
CA PRO A 96 -15.34 -13.36 0.39
C PRO A 96 -16.52 -12.89 1.25
N GLU A 97 -17.76 -13.20 0.82
CA GLU A 97 -18.98 -12.81 1.54
C GLU A 97 -18.96 -13.16 3.04
N PRO A 98 -18.50 -14.35 3.48
CA PRO A 98 -18.43 -14.68 4.91
C PRO A 98 -17.51 -13.76 5.74
N MET A 99 -16.60 -13.03 5.09
CA MET A 99 -15.64 -12.12 5.73
C MET A 99 -16.10 -10.65 5.69
N ARG A 100 -17.20 -10.34 4.99
CA ARG A 100 -17.78 -9.00 4.95
C ARG A 100 -18.63 -8.79 6.22
N LYS A 101 -18.48 -7.65 6.89
CA LYS A 101 -19.40 -7.27 7.98
C LYS A 101 -20.74 -6.86 7.38
N ASN A 102 -21.84 -7.34 7.97
CA ASN A 102 -23.21 -6.89 7.71
C ASN A 102 -23.34 -5.37 7.78
#